data_AF-A0A1G8LT01-F1
#
_entry.id   AF-A0A1G8LT01-F1
#
_cell.length_a   1.000
_cell.length_b   1.000
_cell.length_c   1.000
_cell.angle_alpha   90.00
_cell.angle_beta   90.00
_cell.angle_gamma   90.00
#
_symmetry.space_group_name_H-M   'P 1'
#
loop_
_entity.id
_entity.type
_entity.pdbx_description
1 polymer ?
#
loop_
_entity_poly.entity_id
_entity_poly.type
_entity_poly.pdbx_seq_one_letter_code
_entity_poly.pdbx_strand_id
1 'polypeptide(L)'
;MNKILLIAALLLGGCASTPNTLILAPDAPMVASHSPQGQLRMETVDHRSEQYLVEIRSGDGAAQLLSPAEPPRQLLDKGVRNALTRMGFDIDPAASTQMTLSLDRLVMEVNQTTFKHDANSQLDATVFIDNNGRQLTKRFTVRSNFNGPLKPDMSRIEREMNDRLTQLMTDIVTDAEVQQYLQ
;
A
#
# COMPACT_ATOMS: atom_id res chain seq x y z
N MET A 1 1.85 -68.39 17.95
CA MET A 1 0.52 -68.18 17.33
C MET A 1 -0.26 -67.29 18.28
N ASN A 2 -0.83 -66.13 17.99
CA ASN A 2 -1.07 -65.36 16.78
C ASN A 2 -1.27 -63.91 17.29
N LYS A 3 -0.42 -62.94 16.91
CA LYS A 3 -0.81 -61.75 16.12
C LYS A 3 -2.31 -61.41 16.15
N ILE A 4 -2.67 -60.23 16.64
CA ILE A 4 -3.44 -59.22 15.89
C ILE A 4 -3.16 -57.84 16.50
N LEU A 5 -2.59 -57.00 15.64
CA LEU A 5 -2.31 -55.58 15.78
C LEU A 5 -3.65 -54.83 15.64
N LEU A 6 -4.02 -53.99 16.60
CA LEU A 6 -5.12 -53.02 16.44
C LEU A 6 -4.50 -51.67 16.07
N ILE A 7 -4.60 -51.34 14.79
CA ILE A 7 -4.09 -50.12 14.18
C ILE A 7 -5.07 -48.99 14.52
N ALA A 8 -4.64 -48.08 15.38
CA ALA A 8 -5.34 -46.82 15.62
C ALA A 8 -5.08 -45.88 14.43
N ALA A 9 -6.10 -45.67 13.60
CA ALA A 9 -6.06 -44.67 12.54
C ALA A 9 -6.17 -43.27 13.19
N LEU A 10 -5.03 -42.57 13.30
CA LEU A 10 -5.03 -41.14 13.59
C LEU A 10 -5.61 -40.39 12.39
N LEU A 11 -6.83 -39.87 12.55
CA LEU A 11 -7.39 -38.85 11.69
C LEU A 11 -6.63 -37.54 11.94
N LEU A 12 -5.58 -37.30 11.15
CA LEU A 12 -4.90 -36.01 11.08
C LEU A 12 -5.82 -35.02 10.34
N GLY A 13 -6.71 -34.36 11.09
CA GLY A 13 -7.41 -33.16 10.61
C GLY A 13 -6.42 -32.02 10.45
N GLY A 14 -5.83 -31.86 9.27
CA GLY A 14 -5.05 -30.69 8.93
C GLY A 14 -5.96 -29.47 8.85
N CYS A 15 -5.89 -28.57 9.84
CA CYS A 15 -6.44 -27.23 9.71
C CYS A 15 -5.59 -26.47 8.68
N ALA A 16 -6.01 -26.49 7.42
CA ALA A 16 -5.47 -25.59 6.41
C ALA A 16 -5.92 -24.16 6.76
N SER A 17 -5.08 -23.42 7.47
CA SER A 17 -5.30 -21.99 7.68
C SER A 17 -5.09 -21.26 6.34
N THR A 18 -6.14 -20.67 5.79
CA THR A 18 -6.02 -19.77 4.63
C THR A 18 -5.10 -18.60 4.98
N PRO A 19 -4.09 -18.28 4.14
CA PRO A 19 -3.23 -17.12 4.36
C PRO A 19 -4.06 -15.83 4.44
N ASN A 20 -3.90 -15.07 5.53
CA ASN A 20 -4.51 -13.75 5.72
C ASN A 20 -3.53 -12.62 5.34
N THR A 21 -2.75 -12.85 4.29
CA THR A 21 -1.72 -11.92 3.80
C THR A 21 -2.10 -11.41 2.42
N LEU A 22 -1.96 -10.11 2.21
CA LEU A 22 -2.17 -9.45 0.93
C LEU A 22 -0.81 -9.14 0.30
N ILE A 23 -0.61 -9.55 -0.95
CA ILE A 23 0.63 -9.26 -1.69
C ILE A 23 0.39 -8.03 -2.56
N LEU A 24 1.14 -6.98 -2.30
CA LEU A 24 1.08 -5.74 -3.07
C LEU A 24 2.37 -5.57 -3.89
N ALA A 25 2.18 -5.21 -5.15
CA ALA A 25 3.23 -4.94 -6.11
C ALA A 25 2.74 -3.82 -7.05
N PRO A 26 2.58 -2.58 -6.54
CA PRO A 26 2.15 -1.46 -7.37
C PRO A 26 3.20 -1.13 -8.43
N ASP A 27 2.72 -0.65 -9.57
CA ASP A 27 3.58 -0.15 -10.63
C ASP A 27 4.26 1.14 -10.19
N ALA A 28 5.49 1.36 -10.67
CA ALA A 28 6.18 2.62 -10.43
C ALA A 28 5.54 3.75 -11.26
N PRO A 29 5.38 4.97 -10.72
CA PRO A 29 4.81 6.10 -11.45
C PRO A 29 5.53 6.36 -12.77
N MET A 30 4.78 6.49 -13.86
CA MET A 30 5.33 6.84 -15.17
C MET A 30 5.61 8.34 -15.22
N VAL A 31 6.89 8.70 -15.27
CA VAL A 31 7.36 10.10 -15.34
C VAL A 31 8.34 10.25 -16.50
N ALA A 32 8.34 11.43 -17.13
CA ALA A 32 9.31 11.74 -18.17
C ALA A 32 10.71 11.88 -17.57
N SER A 33 11.72 11.46 -18.33
CA SER A 33 13.12 11.71 -17.96
C SER A 33 13.43 13.19 -18.12
N HIS A 34 14.09 13.77 -17.13
CA HIS A 34 14.48 15.18 -17.15
C HIS A 34 16.00 15.33 -16.99
N SER A 35 16.51 16.53 -17.31
CA SER A 35 17.88 16.93 -16.97
C SER A 35 18.09 16.94 -15.44
N PRO A 36 19.34 16.84 -14.96
CA PRO A 36 19.64 16.86 -13.53
C PRO A 36 18.96 18.05 -12.81
N GLN A 37 18.22 17.75 -11.73
CA GLN A 37 17.47 18.73 -10.95
C GLN A 37 18.21 19.16 -9.67
N GLY A 38 19.08 18.30 -9.14
CA GLY A 38 19.82 18.55 -7.90
C GLY A 38 19.81 17.34 -6.97
N GLN A 39 20.35 17.53 -5.77
CA GLN A 39 20.38 16.49 -4.73
C GLN A 39 19.15 16.60 -3.82
N LEU A 40 18.60 15.46 -3.43
CA LEU A 40 17.43 15.36 -2.56
C LEU A 40 17.62 14.28 -1.51
N ARG A 41 17.39 14.63 -0.24
CA ARG A 41 17.29 13.67 0.86
C ARG A 41 15.84 13.23 0.99
N MET A 42 15.58 11.94 0.82
CA MET A 42 14.22 11.38 0.93
C MET A 42 14.11 10.40 2.09
N GLU A 43 13.09 10.58 2.91
CA GLU A 43 12.70 9.66 3.98
C GLU A 43 11.23 9.26 3.82
N THR A 44 10.91 8.01 4.13
CA THR A 44 9.53 7.51 4.11
C THR A 44 9.17 6.89 5.46
N VAL A 45 8.05 7.28 6.05
CA VAL A 45 7.58 6.88 7.39
C VAL A 45 6.17 6.28 7.32
N ASP A 46 5.86 5.27 8.13
CA ASP A 46 4.51 4.70 8.25
C ASP A 46 3.86 5.21 9.54
N HIS A 47 2.81 6.03 9.41
CA HIS A 47 2.02 6.58 10.52
C HIS A 47 0.61 5.98 10.61
N ARG A 48 0.34 4.90 9.85
CA ARG A 48 -0.98 4.28 9.86
C ARG A 48 -1.34 3.75 11.24
N SER A 49 -2.56 4.06 11.67
CA SER A 49 -3.16 3.42 12.85
C SER A 49 -3.48 1.94 12.58
N GLU A 50 -3.95 1.64 11.37
CA GLU A 50 -4.40 0.32 10.96
C GLU A 50 -3.22 -0.50 10.42
N GLN A 51 -2.89 -1.61 11.10
CA GLN A 51 -1.80 -2.50 10.69
C GLN A 51 -2.23 -3.49 9.58
N TYR A 52 -3.54 -3.67 9.39
CA TYR A 52 -4.12 -4.42 8.28
C TYR A 52 -4.31 -3.52 7.05
N LEU A 53 -4.45 -4.14 5.88
CA LEU A 53 -4.76 -3.46 4.62
C LEU A 53 -6.22 -3.60 4.21
N VAL A 54 -6.84 -4.72 4.59
CA VAL A 54 -8.22 -5.02 4.21
C VAL A 54 -8.97 -5.56 5.40
N GLU A 55 -10.16 -5.04 5.62
CA GLU A 55 -11.14 -5.57 6.57
C GLU A 55 -12.35 -6.08 5.78
N ILE A 56 -12.67 -7.37 5.92
CA ILE A 56 -13.84 -7.98 5.28
C ILE A 56 -14.87 -8.32 6.35
N ARG A 57 -16.01 -7.64 6.32
CA ARG A 57 -17.16 -7.87 7.21
C ARG A 57 -18.21 -8.69 6.49
N SER A 58 -18.68 -9.77 7.12
CA SER A 58 -19.73 -10.65 6.59
C SER A 58 -20.80 -10.86 7.65
N GLY A 59 -21.90 -10.10 7.58
CA GLY A 59 -22.94 -10.11 8.61
C GLY A 59 -22.40 -9.74 10.00
N ASP A 60 -22.86 -10.45 11.04
CA ASP A 60 -22.52 -10.18 12.45
C ASP A 60 -21.28 -10.93 12.95
N GLY A 61 -20.53 -11.60 12.06
CA GLY A 61 -19.33 -12.33 12.40
C GLY A 61 -18.11 -11.43 12.65
N ALA A 62 -17.04 -12.01 13.19
CA ALA A 62 -15.76 -11.32 13.31
C ALA A 62 -15.22 -10.94 11.92
N ALA A 63 -14.69 -9.73 11.79
CA ALA A 63 -14.11 -9.28 10.53
C ALA A 63 -12.84 -10.08 10.19
N GLN A 64 -12.69 -10.44 8.91
CA GLN A 64 -11.45 -11.01 8.40
C GLN A 64 -10.49 -9.86 8.08
N LEU A 65 -9.31 -9.85 8.70
CA LEU A 65 -8.26 -8.87 8.44
C LEU A 65 -7.17 -9.45 7.54
N LEU A 66 -6.82 -8.74 6.47
CA LEU A 66 -5.68 -9.08 5.62
C LEU A 66 -4.53 -8.13 5.92
N SER A 67 -3.40 -8.70 6.32
CA SER A 67 -2.19 -7.95 6.65
C SER A 67 -1.26 -7.85 5.43
N PRO A 68 -0.41 -6.82 5.35
CA PRO A 68 0.56 -6.72 4.27
C PRO A 68 1.58 -7.87 4.33
N ALA A 69 1.95 -8.43 3.17
CA ALA A 69 3.11 -9.34 3.07
C ALA A 69 4.44 -8.60 3.25
N GLU A 70 4.51 -7.34 2.81
CA GLU A 70 5.67 -6.45 2.90
C GLU A 70 5.26 -5.08 3.46
N PRO A 71 6.11 -4.38 4.24
CA PRO A 71 5.76 -3.07 4.78
C PRO A 71 5.38 -2.07 3.67
N PRO A 72 4.14 -1.52 3.64
CA PRO A 72 3.70 -0.65 2.56
C PRO A 72 4.55 0.60 2.36
N ARG A 73 5.17 1.08 3.44
CA ARG A 73 6.19 2.13 3.44
C ARG A 73 7.33 1.87 2.46
N GLN A 74 7.78 0.61 2.34
CA GLN A 74 8.86 0.25 1.42
C GLN A 74 8.41 0.30 -0.05
N LEU A 75 7.16 -0.02 -0.32
CA LEU A 75 6.58 0.06 -1.66
C LEU A 75 6.51 1.53 -2.12
N LEU A 76 6.04 2.42 -1.24
CA LEU A 76 6.01 3.86 -1.50
C LEU A 76 7.41 4.45 -1.67
N ASP A 77 8.32 4.13 -0.76
CA ASP A 77 9.71 4.60 -0.83
C ASP A 77 10.33 4.23 -2.17
N LYS A 78 10.26 2.95 -2.55
CA LYS A 78 10.80 2.45 -3.82
C LYS A 78 10.16 3.14 -5.02
N GLY A 79 8.82 3.25 -5.07
CA GLY A 79 8.11 3.81 -6.21
C GLY A 79 8.40 5.30 -6.41
N VAL A 80 8.30 6.09 -5.34
CA VAL A 80 8.53 7.54 -5.38
C VAL A 80 10.01 7.86 -5.59
N ARG A 81 10.93 7.17 -4.91
CA ARG A 81 12.38 7.33 -5.12
C ARG A 81 12.78 7.04 -6.57
N ASN A 82 12.28 5.95 -7.15
CA ASN A 82 12.53 5.62 -8.55
C ASN A 82 12.00 6.69 -9.52
N ALA A 83 10.82 7.24 -9.25
CA ALA A 83 10.25 8.31 -10.07
C ALA A 83 11.08 9.60 -9.97
N LEU A 84 11.45 10.03 -8.76
CA LEU A 84 12.28 11.22 -8.55
C LEU A 84 13.65 11.09 -9.20
N THR A 85 14.29 9.91 -9.11
CA THR A 85 15.55 9.65 -9.82
C THR A 85 15.39 9.76 -11.34
N ARG A 86 14.30 9.24 -11.91
CA ARG A 86 14.01 9.44 -13.36
C ARG A 86 13.77 10.89 -13.72
N MET A 87 13.17 11.67 -12.82
CA MET A 87 12.99 13.10 -12.96
C MET A 87 14.29 13.90 -12.76
N GLY A 88 15.44 13.24 -12.57
CA GLY A 88 16.75 13.91 -12.54
C GLY A 88 17.24 14.30 -11.15
N PHE A 89 16.58 13.88 -10.07
CA PHE A 89 17.09 14.06 -8.71
C PHE A 89 18.11 12.99 -8.33
N ASP A 90 19.22 13.41 -7.74
CA ASP A 90 20.18 12.52 -7.09
C ASP A 90 19.79 12.32 -5.62
N ILE A 91 19.46 11.09 -5.22
CA ILE A 91 18.90 10.85 -3.89
C ILE A 91 20.02 10.58 -2.88
N ASP A 92 20.50 11.66 -2.26
CA ASP A 92 21.65 11.68 -1.35
C ASP A 92 21.20 11.95 0.11
N PRO A 93 21.54 11.08 1.08
CA PRO A 93 21.29 11.31 2.50
C PRO A 93 21.93 12.60 3.07
N ALA A 94 22.91 13.19 2.40
CA ALA A 94 23.58 14.43 2.82
C ALA A 94 23.00 15.70 2.17
N ALA A 95 22.00 15.59 1.30
CA ALA A 95 21.42 16.75 0.61
C ALA A 95 20.73 17.72 1.59
N SER A 96 20.82 19.03 1.30
CA SER A 96 20.17 20.06 2.11
C SER A 96 18.66 20.14 1.89
N THR A 97 18.19 19.86 0.66
CA THR A 97 16.77 19.71 0.34
C THR A 97 16.26 18.37 0.83
N GLN A 98 15.14 18.40 1.56
CA GLN A 98 14.61 17.24 2.26
C GLN A 98 13.15 17.03 1.90
N MET A 99 12.78 15.78 1.65
CA MET A 99 11.40 15.35 1.48
C MET A 99 11.12 14.20 2.43
N THR A 100 10.08 14.34 3.26
CA THR A 100 9.52 13.28 4.08
C THR A 100 8.16 12.87 3.51
N LEU A 101 8.03 11.60 3.13
CA LEU A 101 6.77 10.99 2.72
C LEU A 101 6.21 10.17 3.88
N SER A 102 5.07 10.59 4.42
CA SER A 102 4.35 9.84 5.43
C SER A 102 3.18 9.09 4.80
N LEU A 103 3.06 7.80 5.12
CA LEU A 103 1.86 7.02 4.85
C LEU A 103 0.92 7.11 6.07
N ASP A 104 -0.20 7.80 5.90
CA ASP A 104 -1.13 8.09 7.00
C ASP A 104 -2.29 7.08 7.05
N ARG A 105 -2.72 6.59 5.87
CA ARG A 105 -3.77 5.57 5.76
C ARG A 105 -3.59 4.70 4.52
N LEU A 106 -3.86 3.41 4.65
CA LEU A 106 -3.94 2.44 3.55
C LEU A 106 -4.88 1.31 3.99
N VAL A 107 -6.17 1.49 3.75
CA VAL A 107 -7.22 0.54 4.16
C VAL A 107 -8.25 0.38 3.05
N MET A 108 -8.74 -0.85 2.91
CA MET A 108 -9.96 -1.19 2.20
C MET A 108 -10.94 -1.88 3.16
N GLU A 109 -12.16 -1.36 3.22
CA GLU A 109 -13.27 -1.96 3.96
C GLU A 109 -14.22 -2.63 2.98
N VAL A 110 -14.41 -3.94 3.13
CA VAL A 110 -15.30 -4.75 2.30
C VAL A 110 -16.50 -5.18 3.13
N ASN A 111 -17.67 -4.64 2.81
CA ASN A 111 -18.95 -5.07 3.36
C ASN A 111 -19.56 -6.13 2.46
N GLN A 112 -19.59 -7.37 2.94
CA GLN A 112 -20.08 -8.54 2.21
C GLN A 112 -21.45 -8.98 2.73
N THR A 113 -22.35 -9.25 1.79
CA THR A 113 -23.63 -9.93 2.02
C THR A 113 -23.67 -11.23 1.22
N THR A 114 -24.75 -12.01 1.34
CA THR A 114 -24.91 -13.28 0.61
C THR A 114 -24.78 -13.14 -0.90
N PHE A 115 -25.26 -12.04 -1.48
CA PHE A 115 -25.35 -11.90 -2.94
C PHE A 115 -24.48 -10.80 -3.54
N LYS A 116 -23.90 -9.93 -2.71
CA LYS A 116 -23.10 -8.78 -3.17
C LYS A 116 -22.06 -8.35 -2.15
N HIS A 117 -21.08 -7.60 -2.63
CA HIS A 117 -20.15 -6.84 -1.81
C HIS A 117 -20.13 -5.37 -2.22
N ASP A 118 -19.73 -4.53 -1.28
CA ASP A 118 -19.33 -3.15 -1.49
C ASP A 118 -17.98 -2.94 -0.80
N ALA A 119 -16.99 -2.45 -1.53
CA ALA A 119 -15.64 -2.24 -1.06
C ALA A 119 -15.26 -0.78 -1.22
N ASN A 120 -14.84 -0.15 -0.13
CA ASN A 120 -14.37 1.24 -0.11
C ASN A 120 -12.90 1.24 0.32
N SER A 121 -12.04 1.90 -0.44
CA SER A 121 -10.65 2.10 -0.05
C SER A 121 -10.33 3.58 0.11
N GLN A 122 -9.46 3.85 1.08
CA GLN A 122 -8.88 5.16 1.30
C GLN A 122 -7.38 5.02 1.56
N LEU A 123 -6.63 5.78 0.79
CA LEU A 123 -5.19 5.90 0.88
C LEU A 123 -4.87 7.36 1.13
N ASP A 124 -4.17 7.64 2.22
CA ASP A 124 -3.73 8.99 2.56
C ASP A 124 -2.22 9.00 2.76
N ALA A 125 -1.56 10.00 2.17
CA ALA A 125 -0.16 10.27 2.41
C ALA A 125 0.09 11.77 2.54
N THR A 126 1.09 12.13 3.33
CA THR A 126 1.51 13.51 3.52
C THR A 126 2.95 13.67 3.06
N VAL A 127 3.18 14.65 2.20
CA VAL A 127 4.51 15.09 1.78
C VAL A 127 4.86 16.33 2.58
N PHE A 128 5.99 16.27 3.29
CA PHE A 128 6.66 17.42 3.85
C PHE A 128 7.94 17.68 3.07
N ILE A 129 8.18 18.92 2.65
CA ILE A 129 9.44 19.35 2.01
C ILE A 129 10.02 20.51 2.79
N ASP A 130 11.33 20.47 3.03
CA ASP A 130 12.13 21.61 3.46
C ASP A 130 13.26 21.81 2.44
N ASN A 131 13.18 22.91 1.71
CA ASN A 131 14.21 23.35 0.77
C ASN A 131 14.80 24.67 1.27
N ASN A 132 15.86 24.56 2.08
CA ASN A 132 16.58 25.71 2.62
C ASN A 132 15.67 26.73 3.33
N GLY A 133 14.69 26.25 4.11
CA GLY A 133 13.72 27.07 4.84
C GLY A 133 12.43 27.37 4.09
N ARG A 134 12.32 27.05 2.79
CA ARG A 134 11.03 27.00 2.08
C ARG A 134 10.36 25.67 2.40
N GLN A 135 9.26 25.74 3.15
CA GLN A 135 8.56 24.55 3.61
C GLN A 135 7.22 24.34 2.89
N LEU A 136 6.93 23.08 2.56
CA LEU A 136 5.63 22.63 2.06
C LEU A 136 5.14 21.47 2.93
N THR A 137 3.86 21.47 3.28
CA THR A 137 3.16 20.29 3.78
C THR A 137 1.92 20.09 2.93
N LYS A 138 1.82 18.95 2.24
CA LYS A 138 0.71 18.66 1.35
C LYS A 138 0.21 17.24 1.57
N ARG A 139 -1.12 17.11 1.69
CA ARG A 139 -1.79 15.82 1.84
C ARG A 139 -2.38 15.37 0.52
N PHE A 140 -2.20 14.10 0.22
CA PHE A 140 -2.72 13.38 -0.92
C PHE A 140 -3.70 12.32 -0.43
N THR A 141 -4.87 12.26 -1.05
CA THR A 141 -5.93 11.30 -0.71
C THR A 141 -6.43 10.65 -1.99
N VAL A 142 -6.32 9.33 -2.07
CA VAL A 142 -6.94 8.51 -3.12
C VAL A 142 -8.05 7.69 -2.48
N ARG A 143 -9.27 7.86 -2.99
CA ARG A 143 -10.43 7.06 -2.61
C ARG A 143 -10.94 6.28 -3.80
N SER A 144 -11.40 5.06 -3.55
CA SER A 144 -12.15 4.31 -4.55
C SER A 144 -13.26 3.50 -3.92
N ASN A 145 -14.26 3.20 -4.72
CA ASN A 145 -15.30 2.23 -4.38
C ASN A 145 -15.39 1.24 -5.53
N PHE A 146 -15.56 -0.04 -5.19
CA PHE A 146 -16.00 -1.02 -6.14
C PHE A 146 -17.01 -1.96 -5.49
N ASN A 147 -17.94 -2.45 -6.30
CA ASN A 147 -18.93 -3.42 -5.87
C ASN A 147 -19.02 -4.56 -6.89
N GLY A 148 -19.82 -5.55 -6.56
CA GLY A 148 -20.09 -6.66 -7.45
C GLY A 148 -20.92 -7.75 -6.79
N PRO A 149 -21.33 -8.76 -7.58
CA PRO A 149 -21.98 -9.94 -7.03
C PRO A 149 -21.00 -10.75 -6.18
N LEU A 150 -21.54 -11.49 -5.21
CA LEU A 150 -20.81 -12.45 -4.36
C LEU A 150 -19.61 -11.80 -3.62
N LYS A 151 -18.69 -12.62 -3.09
CA LYS A 151 -17.44 -12.18 -2.46
C LYS A 151 -16.43 -11.77 -3.55
N PRO A 152 -15.70 -10.65 -3.39
CA PRO A 152 -14.58 -10.36 -4.28
C PRO A 152 -13.47 -11.39 -4.10
N ASP A 153 -12.91 -11.86 -5.20
CA ASP A 153 -11.70 -12.68 -5.13
C ASP A 153 -10.49 -11.84 -4.67
N MET A 154 -9.46 -12.53 -4.16
CA MET A 154 -8.25 -11.88 -3.67
C MET A 154 -7.54 -11.08 -4.77
N SER A 155 -7.53 -11.59 -6.00
CA SER A 155 -6.83 -10.96 -7.12
C SER A 155 -7.40 -9.59 -7.48
N ARG A 156 -8.72 -9.42 -7.32
CA ARG A 156 -9.39 -8.13 -7.52
C ARG A 156 -9.03 -7.14 -6.41
N ILE A 157 -9.00 -7.60 -5.15
CA ILE A 157 -8.58 -6.77 -4.02
C ILE A 157 -7.13 -6.29 -4.21
N GLU A 158 -6.22 -7.20 -4.53
CA GLU A 158 -4.81 -6.88 -4.78
C GLU A 158 -4.65 -5.89 -5.93
N ARG A 159 -5.35 -6.13 -7.06
CA ARG A 159 -5.31 -5.23 -8.22
C ARG A 159 -5.78 -3.82 -7.86
N GLU A 160 -6.94 -3.68 -7.22
CA GLU A 160 -7.47 -2.37 -6.86
C GLU A 160 -6.54 -1.64 -5.89
N MET A 161 -5.99 -2.32 -4.88
CA MET A 161 -5.02 -1.71 -3.96
C MET A 161 -3.73 -1.29 -4.65
N ASN A 162 -3.21 -2.11 -5.57
CA ASN A 162 -2.02 -1.79 -6.36
C ASN A 162 -2.27 -0.58 -7.26
N ASP A 163 -3.41 -0.54 -7.97
CA ASP A 163 -3.78 0.58 -8.84
C ASP A 163 -3.90 1.88 -8.05
N ARG A 164 -4.50 1.87 -6.85
CA ARG A 164 -4.61 3.07 -6.00
C ARG A 164 -3.28 3.50 -5.41
N LEU A 165 -2.39 2.57 -5.06
CA LEU A 165 -1.03 2.92 -4.64
C LEU A 165 -0.23 3.55 -5.77
N THR A 166 -0.30 2.98 -6.98
CA THR A 166 0.32 3.56 -8.19
C THR A 166 -0.20 4.97 -8.44
N GLN A 167 -1.53 5.15 -8.34
CA GLN A 167 -2.16 6.46 -8.49
C GLN A 167 -1.66 7.46 -7.43
N LEU A 168 -1.66 7.08 -6.14
CA LEU A 168 -1.17 7.94 -5.06
C LEU A 168 0.27 8.39 -5.28
N MET A 169 1.17 7.46 -5.63
CA MET A 169 2.56 7.79 -5.91
C MET A 169 2.69 8.69 -7.15
N THR A 170 1.84 8.50 -8.16
CA THR A 170 1.80 9.33 -9.37
C THR A 170 1.33 10.75 -9.04
N ASP A 171 0.25 10.88 -8.28
CA ASP A 171 -0.27 12.17 -7.84
C ASP A 171 0.79 12.95 -7.05
N ILE A 172 1.56 12.27 -6.17
CA ILE A 172 2.66 12.89 -5.41
C ILE A 172 3.75 13.45 -6.33
N VAL A 173 4.29 12.64 -7.25
CA VAL A 173 5.47 13.04 -8.05
C VAL A 173 5.12 13.96 -9.21
N THR A 174 3.86 13.98 -9.64
CA THR A 174 3.37 14.86 -10.72
C THR A 174 2.75 16.15 -10.21
N ASP A 175 2.61 16.31 -8.89
CA ASP A 175 2.03 17.51 -8.30
C ASP A 175 2.91 18.75 -8.51
N ALA A 176 2.29 19.81 -9.03
CA ALA A 176 2.99 21.03 -9.40
C ALA A 176 3.61 21.76 -8.19
N GLU A 177 2.96 21.77 -7.02
CA GLU A 177 3.51 22.41 -5.83
C GLU A 177 4.68 21.61 -5.26
N VAL A 178 4.56 20.28 -5.22
CA VAL A 178 5.68 19.41 -4.83
C VAL A 178 6.88 19.66 -5.74
N GLN A 179 6.69 19.65 -7.06
CA GLN A 179 7.78 19.93 -8.01
C GLN A 179 8.39 21.31 -7.82
N GLN A 180 7.57 22.34 -7.63
CA GLN A 180 8.03 23.72 -7.42
C GLN A 180 8.85 23.89 -6.13
N TYR A 181 8.53 23.13 -5.07
CA TYR A 181 9.26 23.20 -3.81
C TYR A 181 10.54 22.38 -3.80
N LEU A 182 10.63 21.34 -4.64
CA LEU A 182 11.86 20.59 -4.84
C LEU A 182 12.91 21.34 -5.69
N GLN A 183 12.49 22.37 -6.44
CA GLN A 183 13.34 23.25 -7.25
C GLN A 183 13.90 24.45 -6.47
#